data_AF-A0A2J8KEN2-F1
#
_entry.id   AF-A0A2J8KEN2-F1
#
_cell.length_a   1.000
_cell.length_b   1.000
_cell.length_c   1.000
_cell.angle_alpha   90.00
_cell.angle_beta   90.00
_cell.angle_gamma   90.00
#
_symmetry.space_group_name_H-M   'P 1'
#
loop_
_entity.id
_entity.type
_entity.pdbx_description
1 polymer ?
#
loop_
_entity_poly.entity_id
_entity_poly.type
_entity_poly.pdbx_seq_one_letter_code
_entity_poly.pdbx_strand_id
1 'polypeptide(L)'
;SSKDSLACFNQTYTINLYLVETGRRLLDTTITFSLEQSGTRPERLYIQVFLKKDDSVGYRALVQTEDHLLLFLQQLAGKVVLWSREESLAEVVCLEMVDLPLTGAQAELEGEFGKKAAIQDGLLGMFLKRLSSQLILLQAWTSHLWKMFYDARKPRSQIKNEINIDTLARDEFNLQKMMVMVTASGKVSG
;
A
#
# COMPACT_ATOMS: atom_id res chain seq x y z
N SER A 1 3.11 -36.30 11.49
CA SER A 1 4.18 -35.66 12.28
C SER A 1 3.91 -34.16 12.29
N SER A 2 3.11 -33.72 13.26
CA SER A 2 2.65 -32.35 13.43
C SER A 2 3.80 -31.54 14.04
N LYS A 3 4.50 -30.76 13.23
CA LYS A 3 5.45 -29.76 13.74
C LYS A 3 4.62 -28.65 14.38
N ASP A 4 4.73 -28.53 15.70
CA ASP A 4 4.20 -27.43 16.48
C ASP A 4 4.74 -26.10 15.93
N SER A 5 3.95 -25.46 15.07
CA SER A 5 4.24 -24.14 14.57
C SER A 5 3.97 -23.16 15.71
N LEU A 6 5.00 -22.79 16.46
CA LEU A 6 5.00 -21.61 17.33
C LEU A 6 4.54 -20.42 16.48
N ALA A 7 3.25 -20.09 16.55
CA ALA A 7 2.70 -18.93 15.87
C ALA A 7 3.05 -17.71 16.72
N CYS A 8 3.88 -16.82 16.19
CA CYS A 8 4.20 -15.57 16.85
C CYS A 8 2.93 -14.70 16.90
N PHE A 9 2.49 -14.34 18.10
CA PHE A 9 1.33 -13.48 18.29
C PHE A 9 1.63 -12.10 17.68
N ASN A 10 0.82 -11.67 16.72
CA ASN A 10 0.92 -10.37 16.05
C ASN A 10 2.23 -10.13 15.23
N GLN A 11 2.98 -11.19 14.91
CA GLN A 11 4.26 -11.13 14.16
C GLN A 11 5.24 -10.04 14.64
N THR A 12 5.28 -9.79 15.94
CA THR A 12 6.23 -8.85 16.55
C THR A 12 7.50 -9.56 16.97
N TYR A 13 8.62 -9.11 16.43
CA TYR A 13 9.94 -9.67 16.69
C TYR A 13 10.82 -8.65 17.39
N THR A 14 11.58 -9.12 18.37
CA THR A 14 12.51 -8.30 19.13
C THR A 14 13.92 -8.85 19.02
N ILE A 15 14.86 -8.01 18.62
CA ILE A 15 16.29 -8.32 18.52
C ILE A 15 16.99 -7.64 19.69
N ASN A 16 17.83 -8.39 20.42
CA ASN A 16 18.63 -7.90 21.54
C ASN A 16 20.08 -8.34 21.36
N LEU A 17 21.02 -7.52 21.83
CA LEU A 17 22.44 -7.88 21.88
C LEU A 17 22.83 -8.40 23.26
N TYR A 18 23.71 -9.39 23.26
CA TYR A 18 24.29 -9.99 24.44
C TYR A 18 25.82 -10.01 24.29
N LEU A 19 26.53 -9.76 25.39
CA LEU A 19 27.98 -9.94 25.44
C LEU A 19 28.30 -11.43 25.48
N VAL A 20 29.15 -11.90 24.56
CA VAL A 20 29.54 -13.32 24.48
C VAL A 20 30.28 -13.76 25.73
N GLU A 21 31.13 -12.91 26.29
CA GLU A 21 31.99 -13.21 27.44
C GLU A 21 31.19 -13.41 28.74
N THR A 22 30.13 -12.62 28.94
CA THR A 22 29.39 -12.56 30.21
C THR A 22 27.95 -13.07 30.11
N GLY A 23 27.44 -13.28 28.90
CA GLY A 23 26.04 -13.58 28.63
C GLY A 23 25.07 -12.44 29.02
N ARG A 24 25.58 -11.26 29.39
CA ARG A 24 24.73 -10.14 29.82
C ARG A 24 24.13 -9.42 28.62
N ARG A 25 22.83 -9.10 28.73
CA ARG A 25 22.12 -8.27 27.74
C ARG A 25 22.62 -6.84 27.79
N LEU A 26 22.91 -6.25 26.63
CA LEU A 26 23.23 -4.84 26.52
C LEU A 26 21.95 -4.00 26.60
N LEU A 27 21.92 -3.05 27.51
CA LEU A 27 20.80 -2.10 27.65
C LEU A 27 20.74 -1.17 26.43
N ASP A 28 19.55 -0.66 26.12
CA ASP A 28 19.30 0.26 24.99
C ASP A 28 19.72 -0.26 23.60
N THR A 29 19.82 -1.58 23.45
CA THR A 29 20.10 -2.27 22.18
C THR A 29 18.90 -3.06 21.63
N THR A 30 17.70 -2.78 22.10
CA THR A 30 16.49 -3.51 21.71
C THR A 30 15.90 -2.91 20.42
N ILE A 31 15.79 -3.72 19.37
CA ILE A 31 15.05 -3.38 18.15
C ILE A 31 13.76 -4.21 18.14
N THR A 32 12.60 -3.56 18.03
CA THR A 32 11.31 -4.23 17.88
C THR A 32 10.70 -3.84 16.53
N PHE A 33 10.30 -4.83 15.75
CA PHE A 33 9.63 -4.63 14.47
C PHE A 33 8.47 -5.63 14.31
N SER A 34 7.51 -5.29 13.45
CA SER A 34 6.37 -6.14 13.09
C SER A 34 6.41 -6.47 11.61
N LEU A 35 6.03 -7.69 11.26
CA LEU A 35 5.75 -8.06 9.87
C LEU A 35 4.26 -7.82 9.59
N GLU A 36 3.95 -7.25 8.42
CA GLU A 36 2.56 -6.93 8.04
C GLU A 36 1.79 -8.17 7.56
N GLN A 37 2.49 -9.16 6.99
CA GLN A 37 1.86 -10.34 6.40
C GLN A 37 1.71 -11.48 7.40
N SER A 38 0.48 -11.94 7.54
CA SER A 38 0.15 -13.06 8.40
C SER A 38 0.86 -14.33 7.97
N GLY A 39 1.58 -14.96 8.89
CA GLY A 39 2.26 -16.24 8.65
C GLY A 39 3.70 -16.14 8.13
N THR A 40 4.20 -14.95 7.82
CA THR A 40 5.62 -14.76 7.45
C THR A 40 6.53 -14.86 8.68
N ARG A 41 7.69 -15.48 8.51
CA ARG A 41 8.70 -15.64 9.58
C ARG A 41 10.07 -15.16 9.10
N PRO A 42 10.93 -14.66 9.99
CA PRO A 42 12.32 -14.42 9.66
C PRO A 42 13.06 -15.76 9.46
N GLU A 43 13.71 -15.92 8.31
CA GLU A 43 14.55 -17.08 7.98
C GLU A 43 16.03 -16.80 8.30
N ARG A 44 16.52 -15.60 7.93
CA ARG A 44 17.94 -15.23 8.11
C ARG A 44 18.10 -13.88 8.79
N LEU A 45 19.19 -13.75 9.54
CA LEU A 45 19.55 -12.55 10.28
C LEU A 45 21.05 -12.28 10.10
N TYR A 46 21.39 -11.09 9.61
CA TYR A 46 22.77 -10.60 9.52
C TYR A 46 22.91 -9.32 10.33
N ILE A 47 24.00 -9.20 11.08
CA ILE A 47 24.23 -8.08 12.01
C ILE A 47 25.44 -7.27 11.53
N GLN A 48 25.25 -5.96 11.41
CA GLN A 48 26.33 -5.00 11.21
C GLN A 48 26.50 -4.19 12.49
N VAL A 49 27.60 -4.41 13.22
CA VAL A 49 27.94 -3.65 14.44
C VAL A 49 28.81 -2.44 14.12
N PHE A 50 28.71 -1.39 14.93
CA PHE A 50 29.54 -0.19 14.85
C PHE A 50 29.69 0.46 16.23
N LEU A 51 30.75 1.24 16.43
CA LEU A 51 30.96 2.02 17.65
C LEU A 51 30.26 3.38 17.50
N LYS A 52 29.45 3.77 18.49
CA LYS A 52 28.80 5.07 18.53
C LYS A 52 29.75 6.13 19.12
N LYS A 53 29.33 7.40 19.10
CA LYS A 53 30.16 8.53 19.58
C LYS A 53 30.32 8.56 21.10
N ASP A 54 29.41 7.93 21.82
CA ASP A 54 29.36 7.77 23.28
C ASP A 54 30.07 6.50 23.76
N ASP A 55 30.94 5.91 22.93
CA ASP A 55 31.64 4.63 23.13
C ASP A 55 30.71 3.41 23.35
N SER A 56 29.40 3.57 23.20
CA SER A 56 28.45 2.47 23.22
C SER A 56 28.43 1.73 21.87
N VAL A 57 28.03 0.46 21.89
CA VAL A 57 27.89 -0.33 20.66
C VAL A 57 26.53 -0.10 20.02
N GLY A 58 26.55 0.17 18.72
CA GLY A 58 25.38 0.19 17.87
C GLY A 58 25.35 -1.00 16.93
N TYR A 59 24.15 -1.35 16.44
CA TYR A 59 24.02 -2.33 15.38
C TYR A 59 22.85 -2.03 14.45
N ARG A 60 22.95 -2.59 13.25
CA ARG A 60 21.87 -2.73 12.28
C ARG A 60 21.66 -4.21 12.00
N ALA A 61 20.42 -4.56 11.69
CA ALA A 61 20.05 -5.93 11.38
C ALA A 61 19.45 -6.00 9.98
N LEU A 62 19.98 -6.87 9.14
CA LEU A 62 19.35 -7.29 7.90
C LEU A 62 18.58 -8.57 8.18
N VAL A 63 17.27 -8.52 8.05
CA VAL A 63 16.36 -9.66 8.23
C VAL A 63 15.86 -10.08 6.85
N GLN A 64 15.99 -11.37 6.54
CA GLN A 64 15.35 -12.00 5.40
C GLN A 64 14.21 -12.88 5.91
N THR A 65 13.01 -12.69 5.37
CA THR A 65 11.84 -13.51 5.69
C THR A 65 11.67 -14.65 4.68
N GLU A 66 10.79 -15.60 5.02
CA GLU A 66 10.43 -16.74 4.17
C GLU A 66 9.88 -16.33 2.79
N ASP A 67 9.17 -15.20 2.70
CA ASP A 67 8.63 -14.65 1.45
C ASP A 67 9.64 -13.81 0.65
N HIS A 68 10.93 -13.91 0.97
CA HIS A 68 12.02 -13.17 0.32
C HIS A 68 11.94 -11.64 0.47
N LEU A 69 11.27 -11.15 1.50
CA LEU A 69 11.33 -9.74 1.91
C LEU A 69 12.63 -9.49 2.70
N LEU A 70 13.34 -8.43 2.33
CA LEU A 70 14.54 -7.95 3.03
C LEU A 70 14.21 -6.68 3.80
N LEU A 71 14.44 -6.72 5.10
CA LEU A 71 14.26 -5.59 6.00
C LEU A 71 15.60 -5.17 6.59
N PHE A 72 15.95 -3.90 6.47
CA PHE A 72 17.14 -3.36 7.10
C PHE A 72 16.77 -2.43 8.24
N LEU A 73 17.10 -2.87 9.46
CA LEU A 73 16.64 -2.31 10.71
C LEU A 73 17.74 -1.50 11.39
N GLN A 74 17.34 -0.42 12.07
CA GLN A 74 18.21 0.44 12.87
C GLN A 74 17.63 0.70 14.27
N GLN A 75 18.48 1.04 15.23
CA GLN A 75 18.11 1.30 16.64
C GLN A 75 17.42 2.66 16.90
N LEU A 76 16.92 3.35 15.87
CA LEU A 76 16.41 4.72 16.02
C LEU A 76 14.94 4.73 16.45
N ALA A 77 14.63 5.42 17.55
CA ALA A 77 13.26 5.64 18.00
C ALA A 77 12.47 6.41 16.93
N GLY A 78 11.40 5.80 16.41
CA GLY A 78 10.49 6.41 15.43
C GLY A 78 10.67 5.94 13.98
N LYS A 79 11.85 5.44 13.58
CA LYS A 79 12.05 4.82 12.26
C LYS A 79 12.95 3.60 12.37
N VAL A 80 12.35 2.49 12.80
CA VAL A 80 13.05 1.21 12.98
C VAL A 80 13.48 0.62 11.64
N VAL A 81 12.60 0.64 10.63
CA VAL A 81 12.89 0.16 9.28
C VAL A 81 13.59 1.28 8.50
N LEU A 82 14.88 1.13 8.20
CA LEU A 82 15.64 2.07 7.38
C LEU A 82 15.15 2.00 5.92
N TRP A 83 15.08 0.78 5.40
CA TRP A 83 14.53 0.44 4.10
C TRP A 83 13.99 -1.00 4.10
N SER A 84 13.12 -1.27 3.14
CA SER A 84 12.52 -2.56 2.85
C SER A 84 12.73 -2.85 1.36
N ARG A 85 12.99 -4.11 1.01
CA ARG A 85 13.17 -4.54 -0.39
C ARG A 85 12.47 -5.87 -0.63
N GLU A 86 11.62 -5.88 -1.65
CA GLU A 86 10.83 -7.04 -2.06
C GLU A 86 11.56 -7.84 -3.14
N GLU A 87 12.23 -8.94 -2.78
CA GLU A 87 12.96 -9.78 -3.75
C GLU A 87 12.08 -10.91 -4.34
N SER A 88 10.88 -11.15 -3.79
CA SER A 88 9.93 -12.12 -4.38
C SER A 88 9.58 -11.77 -5.82
N LEU A 89 9.58 -10.47 -6.17
CA LEU A 89 9.31 -9.96 -7.52
C LEU A 89 10.43 -10.26 -8.53
N ALA A 90 11.58 -10.79 -8.09
CA ALA A 90 12.60 -11.26 -9.02
C ALA A 90 12.14 -12.52 -9.79
N GLU A 91 11.19 -13.28 -9.26
CA GLU A 91 10.65 -14.50 -9.88
C GLU A 91 9.11 -14.42 -10.01
N VAL A 92 8.66 -13.72 -11.04
CA VAL A 92 7.24 -13.62 -11.39
C VAL A 92 6.84 -14.81 -12.26
N VAL A 93 5.83 -15.56 -11.81
CA VAL A 93 5.28 -16.73 -12.51
C VAL A 93 4.09 -16.36 -13.38
N CYS A 94 3.25 -15.43 -12.92
CA CYS A 94 2.08 -14.94 -13.67
C CYS A 94 1.95 -13.43 -13.53
N LEU A 95 1.53 -12.76 -14.60
CA LEU A 95 1.26 -11.33 -14.63
C LEU A 95 -0.01 -11.08 -15.43
N GLU A 96 -0.94 -10.33 -14.85
CA GLU A 96 -2.17 -9.89 -15.50
C GLU A 96 -2.39 -8.39 -15.30
N MET A 97 -2.78 -7.70 -16.35
CA MET A 97 -3.10 -6.27 -16.31
C MET A 97 -4.61 -6.08 -16.20
N VAL A 98 -5.06 -5.58 -15.06
CA VAL A 98 -6.47 -5.32 -14.77
C VAL A 98 -6.75 -3.84 -14.93
N ASP A 99 -7.86 -3.51 -15.59
CA ASP A 99 -8.28 -2.13 -15.71
C ASP A 99 -8.67 -1.55 -14.35
N LEU A 100 -8.28 -0.30 -14.10
CA LEU A 100 -8.69 0.43 -12.91
C LEU A 100 -10.22 0.59 -12.85
N PRO A 101 -10.78 0.80 -11.62
CA PRO A 101 -12.21 1.02 -11.46
C PRO A 101 -12.66 2.26 -12.24
N LEU A 102 -13.94 2.25 -12.61
CA LEU A 102 -14.54 3.37 -13.32
C LEU A 102 -14.50 4.63 -12.46
N THR A 103 -14.34 5.78 -13.13
CA THR A 103 -14.55 7.07 -12.47
C THR A 103 -16.01 7.19 -12.01
N GLY A 104 -16.26 8.00 -10.97
CA GLY A 104 -17.63 8.24 -10.49
C GLY A 104 -18.59 8.70 -11.60
N ALA A 105 -18.12 9.56 -12.50
CA ALA A 105 -18.91 10.02 -13.66
C ALA A 105 -19.25 8.89 -14.64
N GLN A 106 -18.32 7.98 -14.93
CA GLN A 106 -18.59 6.83 -15.81
C GLN A 106 -19.54 5.82 -15.16
N ALA A 107 -19.44 5.62 -13.84
CA ALA A 107 -20.36 4.74 -13.12
C ALA A 107 -21.81 5.28 -13.14
N GLU A 108 -22.00 6.60 -13.03
CA GLU A 108 -23.32 7.23 -13.18
C GLU A 108 -23.90 7.01 -14.60
N LEU A 109 -23.07 7.13 -15.63
CA LEU A 109 -23.48 6.88 -17.01
C LEU A 109 -23.92 5.42 -17.24
N GLU A 110 -23.22 4.42 -16.70
CA GLU A 110 -23.68 3.01 -16.81
C GLU A 110 -25.06 2.80 -16.16
N GLY A 111 -25.32 3.51 -15.05
CA GLY A 111 -26.61 3.50 -14.36
C GLY A 111 -27.77 4.01 -15.23
N GLU A 112 -27.51 4.95 -16.15
CA GLU A 112 -28.51 5.55 -17.04
C GLU A 112 -28.99 4.61 -18.15
N PHE A 113 -28.10 3.74 -18.64
CA PHE A 113 -28.38 2.84 -19.77
C PHE A 113 -28.78 1.42 -19.35
N GLY A 114 -28.97 1.17 -18.05
CA GLY A 114 -29.34 -0.13 -17.52
C GLY A 114 -30.69 -0.67 -18.04
N LYS A 115 -30.76 -1.98 -18.32
CA LYS A 115 -31.90 -2.71 -18.90
C LYS A 115 -33.26 -2.50 -18.19
N LYS A 116 -33.28 -2.07 -16.92
CA LYS A 116 -34.51 -1.81 -16.17
C LYS A 116 -35.25 -0.54 -16.61
N ALA A 117 -34.54 0.47 -17.11
CA ALA A 117 -35.16 1.71 -17.58
C ALA A 117 -36.01 1.51 -18.86
N ALA A 118 -35.56 0.62 -19.75
CA ALA A 118 -36.24 0.36 -21.03
C ALA A 118 -37.55 -0.45 -20.88
N ILE A 119 -37.65 -1.31 -19.86
CA ILE A 119 -38.81 -2.21 -19.67
C ILE A 119 -39.91 -1.54 -18.82
N GLN A 120 -39.53 -0.61 -17.92
CA GLN A 120 -40.44 -0.10 -16.88
C GLN A 120 -40.83 1.38 -17.04
N ASP A 121 -39.98 2.23 -17.63
CA ASP A 121 -40.15 3.70 -17.57
C ASP A 121 -40.64 4.38 -18.86
N GLY A 122 -40.70 3.63 -19.98
CA GLY A 122 -41.08 4.18 -21.29
C GLY A 122 -40.16 5.29 -21.80
N LEU A 123 -40.48 5.87 -22.96
CA LEU A 123 -39.65 6.88 -23.63
C LEU A 123 -39.45 8.17 -22.79
N LEU A 124 -40.51 8.64 -22.13
CA LEU A 124 -40.47 9.86 -21.31
C LEU A 124 -39.64 9.68 -20.04
N GLY A 125 -39.71 8.51 -19.39
CA GLY A 125 -38.89 8.23 -18.22
C GLY A 125 -37.40 8.13 -18.57
N MET A 126 -37.05 7.58 -19.73
CA MET A 126 -35.69 7.63 -20.25
C MET A 126 -35.21 9.07 -20.53
N PHE A 127 -36.08 9.92 -21.10
CA PHE A 127 -35.75 11.33 -21.34
C PHE A 127 -35.52 12.12 -20.05
N LEU A 128 -36.41 11.97 -19.05
CA LEU A 128 -36.27 12.65 -17.76
C LEU A 128 -35.02 12.19 -17.00
N LYS A 129 -34.69 10.88 -17.05
CA LYS A 129 -33.44 10.35 -16.48
C LYS A 129 -32.19 10.96 -17.11
N ARG A 130 -32.18 11.12 -18.43
CA ARG A 130 -31.08 11.81 -19.14
C ARG A 130 -30.98 13.28 -18.73
N LEU A 131 -32.11 13.98 -18.63
CA LEU A 131 -32.13 15.37 -18.21
C LEU A 131 -31.60 15.54 -16.78
N SER A 132 -31.98 14.66 -15.85
CA SER A 132 -31.51 14.69 -14.47
C SER A 132 -30.01 14.41 -14.36
N SER A 133 -29.48 13.44 -15.12
CA SER A 133 -28.04 13.15 -15.13
C SER A 133 -27.23 14.35 -15.63
N GLN A 134 -27.63 14.93 -16.77
CA GLN A 134 -26.94 16.10 -17.32
C GLN A 134 -26.97 17.29 -16.36
N LEU A 135 -28.03 17.42 -15.55
CA LEU A 135 -28.12 18.44 -14.51
C LEU A 135 -27.16 18.16 -13.33
N ILE A 136 -26.99 16.90 -12.92
CA ILE A 136 -26.00 16.49 -11.91
C ILE A 136 -24.57 16.76 -12.41
N LEU A 137 -24.25 16.40 -13.66
CA LEU A 137 -22.94 16.67 -14.26
C LEU A 137 -22.66 18.17 -14.36
N LEU A 138 -23.67 18.98 -14.69
CA LEU A 138 -23.56 20.44 -14.70
C LEU A 138 -23.32 21.01 -13.29
N GLN A 139 -23.99 20.47 -12.26
CA GLN A 139 -23.74 20.84 -10.87
C GLN A 139 -22.31 20.48 -10.43
N ALA A 140 -21.82 19.30 -10.80
CA ALA A 140 -20.45 18.89 -10.52
C ALA A 140 -19.43 19.82 -11.22
N TRP A 141 -19.65 20.13 -12.51
CA TRP A 141 -18.78 21.03 -13.27
C TRP A 141 -18.74 22.46 -12.70
N THR A 142 -19.91 23.01 -12.32
CA THR A 142 -19.96 24.33 -11.66
C THR A 142 -19.22 24.32 -10.33
N SER A 143 -19.39 23.27 -9.50
CA SER A 143 -18.63 23.13 -8.25
C SER A 143 -17.12 23.05 -8.47
N HIS A 144 -16.68 22.34 -9.52
CA HIS A 144 -15.27 22.21 -9.88
C HIS A 144 -14.65 23.54 -10.33
N LEU A 145 -15.38 24.31 -11.16
CA LEU A 145 -14.96 25.66 -11.54
C LEU A 145 -14.83 26.57 -10.32
N TRP A 146 -15.83 26.57 -9.44
CA TRP A 146 -15.78 27.34 -8.19
C TRP A 146 -14.57 26.97 -7.35
N LYS A 147 -14.27 25.68 -7.20
CA LYS A 147 -13.07 25.18 -6.51
C LYS A 147 -11.79 25.67 -7.17
N MET A 148 -11.67 25.58 -8.50
CA MET A 148 -10.52 26.10 -9.25
C MET A 148 -10.33 27.61 -9.04
N PHE A 149 -11.41 28.40 -9.06
CA PHE A 149 -11.34 29.85 -8.79
C PHE A 149 -10.95 30.18 -7.35
N TYR A 150 -11.30 29.32 -6.38
CA TYR A 150 -10.85 29.48 -4.99
C TYR A 150 -9.39 29.05 -4.80
N ASP A 151 -8.96 27.95 -5.43
CA ASP A 151 -7.61 27.44 -5.30
C ASP A 151 -6.59 28.29 -6.06
N ALA A 152 -6.96 28.90 -7.20
CA ALA A 152 -6.14 29.90 -7.88
C ALA A 152 -5.86 31.17 -7.04
N ARG A 153 -6.66 31.40 -5.99
CA ARG A 153 -6.48 32.51 -5.03
C ARG A 153 -5.65 32.13 -3.80
N LYS A 154 -5.20 30.87 -3.67
CA LYS A 154 -4.32 30.42 -2.57
C LYS A 154 -2.85 30.39 -2.99
N PRO A 155 -1.91 30.71 -2.09
CA PRO A 155 -0.47 30.62 -2.37
C PRO A 155 -0.02 29.17 -2.60
N ARG A 156 0.83 28.98 -3.62
CA ARG A 156 1.23 27.73 -4.31
C ARG A 156 1.96 26.66 -3.45
N SER A 157 2.09 26.82 -2.13
CA SER A 157 2.99 25.98 -1.30
C SER A 157 2.38 24.72 -0.66
N GLN A 158 1.09 24.42 -0.90
CA GLN A 158 0.40 23.31 -0.19
C GLN A 158 -0.25 22.24 -1.07
N ILE A 159 -0.05 22.24 -2.39
CA ILE A 159 -0.60 21.17 -3.25
C ILE A 159 0.33 19.94 -3.14
N LYS A 160 0.08 19.10 -2.14
CA LYS A 160 0.58 17.73 -2.12
C LYS A 160 -0.44 16.87 -2.86
N ASN A 161 -0.07 16.39 -4.04
CA ASN A 161 -0.80 15.32 -4.70
C ASN A 161 -0.43 14.01 -3.99
N GLU A 162 -1.13 13.70 -2.92
CA GLU A 162 -1.05 12.37 -2.31
C GLU A 162 -1.84 11.41 -3.21
N ILE A 163 -1.12 10.49 -3.85
CA ILE A 163 -1.71 9.40 -4.62
C ILE A 163 -2.30 8.44 -3.58
N ASN A 164 -3.61 8.52 -3.35
CA ASN A 164 -4.33 7.60 -2.47
C ASN A 164 -4.88 6.45 -3.31
N ILE A 165 -4.67 5.21 -2.86
CA ILE A 165 -5.17 3.97 -3.47
C ILE A 165 -6.69 4.06 -3.74
N ASP A 166 -7.43 4.68 -2.82
CA ASP A 166 -8.89 4.84 -2.92
C ASP A 166 -9.34 5.81 -4.03
N THR A 167 -8.40 6.59 -4.59
CA THR A 167 -8.67 7.60 -5.62
C THR A 167 -8.15 7.22 -7.00
N LEU A 168 -7.54 6.04 -7.16
CA LEU A 168 -7.16 5.53 -8.48
C LEU A 168 -8.40 5.13 -9.27
N ALA A 169 -8.56 5.72 -10.45
CA ALA A 169 -9.62 5.39 -11.39
C ALA A 169 -9.07 5.36 -12.82
N ARG A 170 -9.82 4.74 -13.71
CA ARG A 170 -9.47 4.61 -15.13
C ARG A 170 -9.31 5.97 -15.81
N ASP A 171 -8.22 6.14 -16.55
CA ASP A 171 -7.99 7.31 -17.39
C ASP A 171 -8.75 7.22 -18.71
N GLU A 172 -8.88 8.34 -19.44
CA GLU A 172 -9.61 8.39 -20.72
C GLU A 172 -9.03 7.43 -21.77
N PHE A 173 -7.72 7.21 -21.76
CA PHE A 173 -7.02 6.35 -22.71
C PHE A 173 -6.80 4.92 -22.20
N ASN A 174 -7.23 4.62 -20.96
CA ASN A 174 -7.01 3.33 -20.28
C ASN A 174 -5.54 2.88 -20.32
N LEU A 175 -4.61 3.83 -20.19
CA LEU A 175 -3.17 3.57 -20.16
C LEU A 175 -2.73 3.14 -18.75
N GLN A 176 -3.41 3.61 -17.72
CA GLN A 176 -3.10 3.23 -16.34
C GLN A 176 -3.87 1.97 -15.95
N LYS A 177 -3.13 0.88 -15.77
CA LYS A 177 -3.67 -0.43 -15.37
C LYS A 177 -3.01 -0.89 -14.08
N MET A 178 -3.76 -1.65 -13.29
CA MET A 178 -3.22 -2.36 -12.13
C MET A 178 -2.54 -3.64 -12.63
N MET A 179 -1.26 -3.81 -12.28
CA MET A 179 -0.52 -5.03 -12.65
C MET A 179 -0.60 -6.02 -11.51
N VAL A 180 -1.43 -7.05 -11.65
CA VAL A 180 -1.52 -8.14 -10.68
C VAL A 180 -0.46 -9.18 -11.01
N MET A 181 0.51 -9.34 -10.11
CA MET A 181 1.63 -10.26 -10.27
C MET A 181 1.56 -11.37 -9.22
N VAL A 182 1.86 -12.60 -9.65
CA VAL A 182 2.00 -13.77 -8.78
C VAL A 182 3.43 -14.29 -8.87
N THR A 183 4.06 -14.43 -7.72
CA THR A 183 5.48 -14.84 -7.60
C THR A 183 5.60 -16.32 -7.25
N ALA A 184 6.77 -16.91 -7.51
CA ALA A 184 7.03 -18.31 -7.20
C ALA A 184 7.00 -18.62 -5.69
N SER A 185 7.25 -17.61 -4.84
CA SER A 185 7.11 -17.72 -3.38
C SER A 185 5.64 -17.75 -2.90
N GLY A 186 4.67 -17.62 -3.82
CA GLY A 186 3.24 -17.63 -3.51
C GLY A 186 2.69 -16.26 -3.09
N LYS A 187 3.46 -15.19 -3.26
CA LYS A 187 3.04 -13.82 -2.95
C LYS A 187 2.36 -13.16 -4.15
N VAL A 188 1.27 -12.45 -3.89
CA VAL A 188 0.52 -11.67 -4.88
C VAL A 188 0.73 -10.18 -4.63
N SER A 189 0.99 -9.40 -5.69
CA SER A 189 1.23 -7.96 -5.63
C SER A 189 0.44 -7.22 -6.71
N GLY A 190 0.11 -5.95 -6.48
CA GLY A 190 -0.79 -5.14 -7.31
C GLY A 190 -0.48 -3.66 -7.25
#